data_AF-A0A388P2C4-F1
#
_entry.id   AF-A0A388P2C4-F1
#
_cell.length_a   1.000
_cell.length_b   1.000
_cell.length_c   1.000
_cell.angle_alpha   90.00
_cell.angle_beta   90.00
_cell.angle_gamma   90.00
#
_symmetry.space_group_name_H-M   'P 1'
#
loop_
_entity.id
_entity.type
_entity.pdbx_description
1 polymer ?
#
loop_
_entity_poly.entity_id
_entity_poly.type
_entity_poly.pdbx_seq_one_letter_code
_entity_poly.pdbx_strand_id
1 'polypeptide(L)'
;MDLALSRARIAVTVTFVINGFSAGSFVARIPDFKRILDISNGTLGLSLLFVSAGVFLALKPAGKYSAKFGSQPVIFFSTIALALSYLLLGFSSP
;
A
#
# COMPACT_ATOMS: atom_id res chain seq x y z
N MET A 1 -3.38 -23.11 -23.53
CA MET A 1 -3.50 -21.94 -22.64
C MET A 1 -2.14 -21.27 -22.61
N ASP A 2 -2.08 -20.01 -23.02
CA ASP A 2 -0.81 -19.28 -23.16
C ASP A 2 -0.12 -19.19 -21.79
N LEU A 3 1.08 -19.78 -21.66
CA LEU A 3 1.79 -19.87 -20.38
C LEU A 3 2.06 -18.48 -19.79
N ALA A 4 2.23 -17.47 -20.66
CA ALA A 4 2.40 -16.07 -20.27
C ALA A 4 1.14 -15.50 -19.57
N LEU A 5 -0.05 -15.76 -20.10
CA LEU A 5 -1.31 -15.33 -19.50
C LEU A 5 -1.56 -16.01 -18.14
N SER A 6 -1.23 -17.30 -18.02
CA SER A 6 -1.37 -18.02 -16.76
C SER A 6 -0.46 -17.43 -15.66
N ARG A 7 0.80 -17.14 -16.00
CA ARG A 7 1.74 -16.47 -15.08
C ARG A 7 1.27 -15.07 -14.67
N ALA A 8 0.77 -14.28 -15.62
CA ALA A 8 0.24 -12.95 -15.35
C ALA A 8 -0.96 -12.99 -14.39
N ARG A 9 -1.89 -13.96 -14.57
CA ARG A 9 -3.03 -14.15 -13.65
C ARG A 9 -2.56 -14.45 -12.24
N ILE A 10 -1.61 -15.38 -12.07
CA ILE A 10 -1.07 -15.72 -10.74
C ILE A 10 -0.41 -14.50 -10.10
N ALA A 11 0.41 -13.76 -10.85
CA ALA A 11 1.07 -12.56 -10.34
C ALA A 11 0.07 -11.49 -9.86
N VAL A 12 -0.99 -11.24 -10.63
CA VAL A 12 -2.05 -10.29 -10.24
C VAL A 12 -2.80 -10.78 -9.01
N THR A 13 -3.18 -12.07 -8.96
CA THR A 13 -3.86 -12.65 -7.79
C THR A 13 -3.01 -12.53 -6.52
N VAL A 14 -1.73 -12.90 -6.58
CA VAL A 14 -0.80 -12.79 -5.44
C VAL A 14 -0.67 -11.33 -5.00
N THR A 15 -0.50 -10.40 -5.95
CA THR A 15 -0.40 -8.96 -5.65
C THR A 15 -1.66 -8.44 -4.96
N PHE A 16 -2.84 -8.83 -5.43
CA PHE A 16 -4.12 -8.44 -4.84
C PHE A 16 -4.28 -8.98 -3.42
N VAL A 17 -3.94 -10.26 -3.19
CA VAL A 17 -3.98 -10.88 -1.86
C VAL A 17 -3.04 -10.17 -0.89
N ILE A 18 -1.79 -9.90 -1.30
CA ILE A 18 -0.81 -9.18 -0.47
C ILE A 18 -1.31 -7.78 -0.12
N ASN A 19 -1.87 -7.06 -1.11
CA ASN A 19 -2.41 -5.73 -0.89
C ASN A 19 -3.59 -5.74 0.09
N GLY A 20 -4.53 -6.68 -0.08
CA GLY A 20 -5.67 -6.86 0.83
C GLY A 20 -5.24 -7.20 2.26
N PHE A 21 -4.28 -8.12 2.41
CA PHE A 21 -3.74 -8.49 3.73
C PHE A 21 -3.03 -7.31 4.41
N SER A 22 -2.27 -6.53 3.63
CA SER A 22 -1.56 -5.33 4.09
C SER A 22 -2.54 -4.25 4.59
N ALA A 23 -3.57 -3.95 3.80
CA ALA A 23 -4.60 -2.97 4.15
C ALA A 23 -5.44 -3.43 5.35
N GLY A 24 -5.86 -4.70 5.37
CA GLY A 24 -6.61 -5.27 6.49
C GLY A 24 -5.82 -5.25 7.80
N SER A 25 -4.52 -5.61 7.74
CA SER A 25 -3.62 -5.54 8.90
C SER A 25 -3.46 -4.12 9.42
N PHE A 26 -3.37 -3.12 8.53
CA PHE A 26 -3.30 -1.72 8.93
C PHE A 26 -4.58 -1.27 9.64
N VAL A 27 -5.75 -1.52 9.05
CA VAL A 27 -7.04 -1.12 9.63
C VAL A 27 -7.26 -1.76 11.00
N ALA A 28 -6.94 -3.04 11.15
CA ALA A 28 -7.05 -3.75 12.43
C ALA A 28 -6.19 -3.14 13.55
N ARG A 29 -5.06 -2.50 13.20
CA ARG A 29 -4.14 -1.86 14.17
C ARG A 29 -4.45 -0.39 14.46
N ILE A 30 -5.37 0.26 13.74
CA ILE A 30 -5.73 1.66 14.01
C ILE A 30 -6.10 1.91 15.49
N PRO A 31 -6.90 1.06 16.17
CA PRO A 31 -7.21 1.23 17.58
C PRO A 31 -5.98 1.09 18.49
N ASP A 32 -5.08 0.16 18.17
CA ASP A 32 -3.83 -0.03 18.91
C ASP A 32 -2.91 1.17 18.77
N PHE A 33 -2.74 1.73 17.56
CA PHE A 33 -1.96 2.95 17.36
C PHE A 33 -2.52 4.12 18.16
N LYS A 34 -3.86 4.26 18.20
CA LYS A 34 -4.51 5.29 19.01
C LYS A 34 -4.19 5.12 20.50
N ARG A 35 -4.21 3.88 21.01
CA ARG A 35 -3.94 3.55 22.42
C ARG A 35 -2.46 3.69 22.78
N ILE A 36 -1.55 3.30 21.89
CA ILE A 36 -0.09 3.34 22.12
C ILE A 36 0.41 4.78 22.09
N LEU A 37 -0.07 5.60 21.14
CA LEU A 37 0.37 6.99 21.00
C LEU A 37 -0.47 7.99 21.81
N ASP A 38 -1.48 7.53 22.56
CA ASP A 38 -2.43 8.33 23.34
C ASP A 38 -2.98 9.57 22.57
N ILE A 39 -3.28 9.38 21.29
CA ILE A 39 -3.69 10.48 20.40
C ILE A 39 -5.20 10.73 20.42
N SER A 40 -5.57 12.01 20.29
CA SER A 40 -6.97 12.43 20.15
C SER A 40 -7.62 11.91 18.86
N ASN A 41 -8.96 11.81 18.83
CA ASN A 41 -9.72 11.46 17.63
C ASN A 41 -9.44 12.41 16.46
N GLY A 42 -9.21 13.70 16.73
CA GLY A 42 -8.93 14.70 15.70
C GLY A 42 -7.58 14.48 15.02
N THR A 43 -6.54 14.15 15.80
CA THR A 43 -5.21 13.80 15.28
C THR A 43 -5.28 12.53 14.43
N LEU A 44 -6.00 11.51 14.89
CA LEU A 44 -6.20 10.28 14.10
C LEU A 44 -6.93 10.56 12.78
N GLY A 45 -7.98 11.37 12.82
CA GLY A 45 -8.72 11.79 11.62
C GLY A 45 -7.84 12.54 10.62
N LEU A 46 -6.98 13.45 11.10
CA LEU A 46 -5.99 14.13 10.27
C LEU A 46 -4.99 13.14 9.66
N SER A 47 -4.46 12.20 10.42
CA SER A 47 -3.56 11.16 9.88
C SER A 47 -4.22 10.36 8.75
N LEU A 48 -5.49 9.96 8.92
CA LEU A 48 -6.24 9.26 7.86
C LEU A 48 -6.54 10.15 6.64
N LEU A 49 -6.71 11.46 6.86
CA LEU A 49 -6.83 12.44 5.78
C LEU A 49 -5.55 12.50 4.95
N PHE A 50 -4.37 12.56 5.61
CA PHE A 50 -3.08 12.53 4.91
C PHE A 50 -2.87 11.22 4.14
N VAL A 51 -3.29 10.07 4.69
CA VAL A 51 -3.28 8.80 3.96
C VAL A 51 -4.12 8.89 2.68
N SER A 52 -5.34 9.42 2.78
CA SER A 52 -6.24 9.60 1.63
C SER A 52 -5.65 10.57 0.59
N ALA A 53 -5.07 11.67 1.03
CA ALA A 53 -4.39 12.64 0.16
C ALA A 53 -3.20 11.99 -0.57
N GLY A 54 -2.39 11.19 0.13
CA GLY A 54 -1.29 10.43 -0.47
C GLY A 54 -1.77 9.48 -1.57
N VAL A 55 -2.89 8.78 -1.36
CA VAL A 55 -3.50 7.92 -2.39
C VAL A 55 -3.90 8.75 -3.61
N PHE A 56 -4.58 9.89 -3.42
CA PHE A 56 -4.96 10.75 -4.54
C PHE A 56 -3.75 11.27 -5.34
N LEU A 57 -2.67 11.64 -4.64
CA LEU A 57 -1.42 12.07 -5.28
C LEU A 57 -0.77 10.91 -6.07
N ALA A 58 -0.91 9.66 -5.60
CA ALA A 58 -0.36 8.49 -6.26
C ALA A 58 -1.15 8.03 -7.50
N LEU A 59 -2.46 8.32 -7.60
CA LEU A 59 -3.32 7.86 -8.70
C LEU A 59 -2.84 8.34 -10.09
N LYS A 60 -2.56 9.64 -10.22
CA LYS A 60 -2.11 10.23 -11.50
C LYS A 60 -0.82 9.61 -12.03
N PRO A 61 0.28 9.54 -11.26
CA PRO A 61 1.51 8.91 -11.73
C PRO A 61 1.32 7.41 -11.96
N ALA A 62 0.60 6.68 -11.08
CA ALA A 62 0.36 5.25 -11.27
C ALA A 62 -0.34 4.95 -12.61
N GLY A 63 -1.38 5.72 -12.96
CA GLY A 63 -2.07 5.59 -14.24
C GLY A 63 -1.19 5.96 -15.43
N LYS A 64 -0.50 7.12 -15.36
CA LYS A 64 0.38 7.60 -16.43
C LYS A 64 1.53 6.64 -16.73
N TYR A 65 2.19 6.13 -15.69
CA TYR A 65 3.31 5.21 -15.85
C TYR A 65 2.85 3.81 -16.29
N SER A 66 1.70 3.33 -15.81
CA SER A 66 1.15 2.05 -16.27
C SER A 66 0.75 2.10 -17.74
N ALA A 67 0.18 3.22 -18.20
CA ALA A 67 -0.15 3.40 -19.61
C ALA A 67 1.08 3.52 -20.52
N LYS A 68 2.16 4.14 -20.03
CA LYS A 68 3.38 4.38 -20.82
C LYS A 68 4.34 3.18 -20.84
N PHE A 69 4.49 2.47 -19.73
CA PHE A 69 5.52 1.43 -19.54
C PHE A 69 4.95 0.04 -19.22
N GLY A 70 3.62 -0.10 -19.19
CA GLY A 70 2.95 -1.30 -18.71
C GLY A 70 2.88 -1.38 -17.19
N SER A 71 2.09 -2.31 -16.67
CA SER A 71 1.85 -2.46 -15.23
C SER A 71 2.99 -3.11 -14.47
N GLN A 72 3.81 -3.94 -15.13
CA GLN A 72 4.90 -4.69 -14.48
C GLN A 72 5.92 -3.80 -13.76
N PRO A 73 6.56 -2.79 -14.40
CA PRO A 73 7.52 -1.94 -13.70
C PRO A 73 6.87 -1.12 -12.58
N VAL A 74 5.63 -0.65 -12.79
CA VAL A 74 4.89 0.11 -11.78
C VAL A 74 4.65 -0.73 -10.53
N ILE A 75 4.16 -1.96 -10.69
CA ILE A 75 3.96 -2.88 -9.55
C ILE A 75 5.29 -3.16 -8.85
N PHE A 76 6.37 -3.42 -9.58
CA PHE A 76 7.68 -3.69 -8.98
C PHE A 76 8.16 -2.54 -8.08
N PHE A 77 8.16 -1.31 -8.59
CA PHE A 77 8.56 -0.15 -7.80
C PHE A 77 7.60 0.12 -6.64
N SER A 78 6.28 -0.05 -6.84
CA SER A 78 5.30 0.08 -5.76
C SER A 78 5.50 -0.96 -4.66
N THR A 79 5.82 -2.21 -5.00
CA THR A 79 6.11 -3.26 -4.02
C THR A 79 7.38 -2.95 -3.24
N ILE A 80 8.45 -2.46 -3.87
CA ILE A 80 9.67 -2.01 -3.17
C ILE A 80 9.37 -0.85 -2.24
N ALA A 81 8.66 0.17 -2.71
CA ALA A 81 8.28 1.32 -1.91
C ALA A 81 7.43 0.92 -0.69
N LEU A 82 6.51 -0.03 -0.87
CA LEU A 82 5.68 -0.58 0.21
C LEU A 82 6.53 -1.37 1.21
N ALA A 83 7.44 -2.23 0.74
CA ALA A 83 8.37 -2.96 1.61
C ALA A 83 9.26 -2.03 2.43
N LEU A 84 9.81 -0.98 1.81
CA LEU A 84 10.58 0.06 2.50
C LEU A 84 9.73 0.82 3.53
N SER A 85 8.49 1.13 3.20
CA SER A 85 7.56 1.81 4.12
C SER A 85 7.30 0.97 5.37
N TYR A 86 7.08 -0.35 5.20
CA TYR A 86 6.94 -1.27 6.33
C TYR A 86 8.23 -1.43 7.13
N LEU A 87 9.39 -1.45 6.47
CA LEU A 87 10.69 -1.50 7.14
C LEU A 87 10.91 -0.27 8.02
N LEU A 88 10.64 0.92 7.48
CA LEU A 88 10.69 2.20 8.20
C LEU A 88 9.73 2.21 9.40
N LEU A 89 8.52 1.69 9.23
CA LEU A 89 7.55 1.56 10.32
C LEU A 89 8.10 0.67 11.45
N GLY A 90 8.79 -0.43 11.10
CA GLY A 90 9.43 -1.33 12.06
C GLY A 90 10.65 -0.73 12.76
N PHE A 91 11.40 0.15 12.10
CA PHE A 91 12.46 0.92 12.77
C PHE A 91 11.90 2.02 13.69
N SER A 92 10.67 2.47 13.46
CA SER A 92 10.00 3.46 14.29
C SER A 92 9.38 2.89 15.56
N SER A 93 9.27 1.56 15.70
CA SER A 93 8.86 0.95 16.97
C SER A 93 10.08 0.86 17.90
N PRO A 94 10.07 1.52 19.08
CA PRO A 94 11.09 1.34 20.10
C PRO A 94 11.08 -0.08 20.68
#